data_AF-A0A848UVF6-F1
#
_entry.id   AF-A0A848UVF6-F1
#
_cell.length_a   1.000
_cell.length_b   1.000
_cell.length_c   1.000
_cell.angle_alpha   90.00
_cell.angle_beta   90.00
_cell.angle_gamma   90.00
#
_symmetry.space_group_name_H-M   'P 1'
#
loop_
_entity.id
_entity.type
_entity.pdbx_description
1 polymer ?
#
loop_
_entity_poly.entity_id
_entity_poly.type
_entity_poly.pdbx_seq_one_letter_code
_entity_poly.pdbx_strand_id
1 'polypeptide(L)'
;HPVLQVTHDVNWTESDGQLSIQLEQVQDEPPFKINVPIEVHTNEGVERFVVSMADRQATIDLTVKSKPLWVDVDPKNALLMVTLQEKSAEELAYQFHNAQDLFDRMGALEGLDRIAASDSGAVDLGEIQLMNELLIGALSDPHGTVRAMALGYASDEAFRTDTTESVILGLLEDKNTEVRAYAMVVLAEFYGMQDVALCQAALNDRSYTVMAGGLEALSLIDPQLALQEAKKLEEEDSWDLQLAVGDVIANYGSLEDEEYFYRKMESENAYERYLGYLNYSTFISDKDPAVIDRGVDRLIEAFQSPTPIDSYAGRQALQGLQQEYSFEIETAEDPNSPEVTFLRGIVQKIASVLTTMN
;
A
#
# COMPACT_ATOMS: atom_id res chain seq x y z
N HIS A 1 -14.35 -16.87 -10.17
CA HIS A 1 -14.64 -17.55 -8.88
C HIS A 1 -15.85 -16.86 -8.25
N PRO A 2 -16.60 -17.49 -7.33
CA PRO A 2 -17.67 -16.79 -6.62
C PRO A 2 -17.10 -15.61 -5.82
N VAL A 3 -17.85 -14.50 -5.78
CA VAL A 3 -17.62 -13.37 -4.89
C VAL A 3 -18.83 -13.29 -3.98
N LEU A 4 -18.62 -13.58 -2.69
CA LEU A 4 -19.68 -13.75 -1.71
C LEU A 4 -19.72 -12.53 -0.79
N GLN A 5 -20.74 -11.70 -0.95
CA GLN A 5 -21.07 -10.67 0.01
C GLN A 5 -21.82 -11.29 1.19
N VAL A 6 -21.35 -10.99 2.40
CA VAL A 6 -21.86 -11.54 3.65
C VAL A 6 -22.26 -10.37 4.55
N THR A 7 -23.50 -10.39 4.99
CA THR A 7 -23.96 -9.54 6.10
C THR A 7 -24.64 -10.43 7.14
N HIS A 8 -24.45 -10.13 8.41
CA HIS A 8 -25.11 -10.86 9.48
C HIS A 8 -25.69 -9.88 10.50
N ASP A 9 -26.85 -10.24 11.04
CA ASP A 9 -27.54 -9.39 11.98
C ASP A 9 -26.94 -9.53 13.39
N VAL A 10 -26.54 -8.40 13.97
CA VAL A 10 -26.09 -8.25 15.36
C VAL A 10 -27.23 -8.27 16.39
N ASN A 11 -28.49 -8.29 15.95
CA ASN A 11 -29.67 -8.37 16.82
C ASN A 11 -29.93 -9.76 17.43
N TRP A 12 -28.93 -10.65 17.47
CA TRP A 12 -29.03 -11.89 18.24
C TRP A 12 -29.44 -11.56 19.70
N THR A 13 -30.56 -12.11 20.15
CA THR A 13 -31.02 -12.00 21.54
C THR A 13 -30.93 -13.35 22.23
N GLU A 14 -30.67 -13.35 23.54
CA GLU A 14 -30.64 -14.58 24.35
C GLU A 14 -32.00 -15.29 24.36
N SER A 15 -33.11 -14.57 24.13
CA SER A 15 -34.46 -15.14 24.05
C SER A 15 -34.73 -15.88 22.74
N ASP A 16 -34.17 -15.41 21.62
CA ASP A 16 -34.45 -15.97 20.29
C ASP A 16 -33.34 -16.92 19.82
N GLY A 17 -32.10 -16.71 20.26
CA GLY A 17 -30.94 -17.55 19.94
C GLY A 17 -30.61 -17.62 18.44
N GLN A 18 -31.23 -16.77 17.63
CA GLN A 18 -31.22 -16.85 16.17
C GLN A 18 -30.25 -15.82 15.60
N LEU A 19 -29.24 -16.29 14.87
CA LEU A 19 -28.32 -15.49 14.08
C LEU A 19 -28.75 -15.58 12.61
N SER A 20 -29.14 -14.46 12.02
CA SER A 20 -29.49 -14.40 10.60
C SER A 20 -28.29 -13.93 9.78
N ILE A 21 -27.92 -14.71 8.77
CA ILE A 21 -26.82 -14.44 7.85
C ILE A 21 -27.40 -14.32 6.45
N GLN A 22 -27.15 -13.20 5.79
CA GLN A 22 -27.48 -12.97 4.39
C GLN A 22 -26.23 -13.18 3.55
N LEU A 23 -26.38 -14.00 2.52
CA LEU A 23 -25.32 -14.38 1.58
C LEU A 23 -25.75 -13.96 0.18
N GLU A 24 -24.90 -13.24 -0.54
CA GLU A 24 -25.14 -12.79 -1.91
C GLU A 24 -23.93 -13.05 -2.82
N GLN A 25 -24.17 -13.69 -3.97
CA GLN A 25 -23.16 -13.91 -5.01
C GLN A 25 -23.18 -12.75 -6.02
N VAL A 26 -22.22 -11.83 -5.89
CA VAL A 26 -22.19 -10.53 -6.60
C VAL A 26 -21.44 -10.52 -7.93
N GLN A 27 -20.83 -11.65 -8.32
CA GLN A 27 -20.15 -11.75 -9.62
C GLN A 27 -21.12 -11.80 -10.81
N ASP A 28 -20.68 -11.36 -11.99
CA ASP A 28 -21.48 -11.35 -13.22
C ASP A 28 -21.86 -12.75 -13.72
N GLU A 29 -20.96 -13.73 -13.59
CA GLU A 29 -21.21 -15.10 -14.03
C GLU A 29 -22.36 -15.75 -13.27
N PRO A 30 -23.09 -16.73 -13.87
CA PRO A 30 -24.19 -17.43 -13.20
C PRO A 30 -23.83 -17.93 -11.79
N PRO A 31 -24.79 -17.98 -10.85
CA PRO A 31 -24.52 -18.35 -9.47
C PRO A 31 -23.90 -19.75 -9.38
N PHE A 32 -22.87 -19.86 -8.55
CA PHE A 32 -22.21 -21.12 -8.24
C PHE A 32 -23.03 -21.90 -7.22
N LYS A 33 -22.93 -23.24 -7.29
CA LYS A 33 -23.44 -24.14 -6.26
C LYS A 33 -22.33 -24.43 -5.28
N ILE A 34 -22.40 -23.84 -4.10
CA ILE A 34 -21.35 -23.87 -3.09
C ILE A 34 -21.88 -24.39 -1.77
N ASN A 35 -21.02 -25.12 -1.03
CA ASN A 35 -21.25 -25.49 0.35
C ASN A 35 -20.28 -24.66 1.19
N VAL A 36 -20.79 -23.66 1.87
CA VAL A 36 -20.02 -22.67 2.62
C VAL A 36 -19.92 -23.14 4.08
N PRO A 37 -18.72 -23.51 4.57
CA PRO A 37 -18.53 -23.76 5.99
C PRO A 37 -18.57 -22.42 6.74
N ILE A 38 -19.27 -22.38 7.86
CA ILE A 38 -19.38 -21.20 8.73
C ILE A 38 -18.99 -21.62 10.16
N GLU A 39 -18.10 -20.87 10.77
CA GLU A 39 -17.76 -20.95 12.19
C GLU A 39 -18.35 -19.74 12.92
N VAL A 40 -19.13 -20.00 13.97
CA VAL A 40 -19.65 -18.96 14.87
C VAL A 40 -18.89 -19.08 16.18
N HIS A 41 -18.04 -18.11 16.44
CA HIS A 41 -17.25 -18.03 17.66
C HIS A 41 -18.05 -17.34 18.75
N THR A 42 -18.05 -17.94 19.95
CA THR A 42 -18.74 -17.43 21.13
C THR A 42 -17.83 -17.57 22.35
N ASN A 43 -18.26 -17.02 23.49
CA ASN A 43 -17.58 -17.22 24.77
C ASN A 43 -17.59 -18.69 25.27
N GLU A 44 -18.50 -19.53 24.78
CA GLU A 44 -18.61 -20.95 25.15
C GLU A 44 -17.84 -21.89 24.20
N GLY A 45 -17.33 -21.34 23.08
CA GLY A 45 -16.57 -22.08 22.07
C GLY A 45 -17.05 -21.79 20.66
N VAL A 46 -16.69 -22.68 19.73
CA VAL A 46 -16.95 -22.50 18.30
C VAL A 46 -18.03 -23.47 17.83
N GLU A 47 -19.14 -22.93 17.33
CA GLU A 47 -20.21 -23.69 16.68
C GLU A 47 -19.97 -23.74 15.17
N ARG A 48 -20.16 -24.90 14.54
CA ARG A 48 -19.82 -25.13 13.12
C ARG A 48 -21.03 -25.51 12.30
N PHE A 49 -21.18 -24.84 11.16
CA PHE A 49 -22.29 -25.03 10.23
C PHE A 49 -21.77 -25.21 8.80
N VAL A 50 -22.60 -25.80 7.94
CA VAL A 50 -22.36 -25.85 6.50
C VAL A 50 -23.64 -25.43 5.80
N VAL A 51 -23.55 -24.39 4.98
CA VAL A 51 -24.67 -23.82 4.24
C VAL A 51 -24.53 -24.16 2.77
N SER A 52 -25.53 -24.82 2.20
CA SER A 52 -25.60 -25.03 0.75
C SER A 52 -26.34 -23.87 0.09
N MET A 53 -25.70 -23.23 -0.90
CA MET A 53 -26.28 -22.15 -1.70
C MET A 53 -26.15 -22.49 -3.18
N ALA A 54 -27.25 -22.34 -3.92
CA ALA A 54 -27.30 -22.53 -5.38
C ALA A 54 -27.82 -21.30 -6.13
N ASP A 55 -28.52 -20.41 -5.42
CA ASP A 55 -29.12 -19.20 -5.96
C ASP A 55 -28.23 -17.98 -5.73
N ARG A 56 -28.64 -16.82 -6.25
CA ARG A 56 -27.91 -15.55 -6.10
C ARG A 56 -27.87 -15.04 -4.67
N GLN A 57 -28.96 -15.24 -3.93
CA GLN A 57 -29.13 -14.73 -2.58
C GLN A 57 -29.67 -15.86 -1.70
N ALA A 58 -29.25 -15.89 -0.45
CA ALA A 58 -29.79 -16.78 0.57
C ALA A 58 -29.82 -16.07 1.93
N THR A 59 -30.88 -16.27 2.70
CA THR A 59 -30.93 -15.89 4.11
C THR A 59 -30.94 -17.17 4.93
N ILE A 60 -29.99 -17.28 5.84
CA ILE A 60 -29.78 -18.45 6.68
C ILE A 60 -29.97 -18.05 8.13
N ASP A 61 -30.86 -18.75 8.80
CA ASP A 61 -31.03 -18.59 10.23
C ASP A 61 -30.35 -19.75 10.96
N LEU A 62 -29.35 -19.42 11.77
CA LEU A 62 -28.62 -20.35 12.61
C LEU A 62 -29.08 -20.21 14.05
N THR A 63 -29.39 -21.32 14.70
CA THR A 63 -29.59 -21.33 16.16
C THR A 63 -28.23 -21.46 16.84
N VAL A 64 -27.82 -20.43 17.56
CA VAL A 64 -26.55 -20.33 18.27
C VAL A 64 -26.85 -20.18 19.77
N LYS A 65 -26.19 -20.96 20.61
CA LYS A 65 -26.54 -21.09 22.04
C LYS A 65 -26.08 -19.90 22.89
N SER A 66 -25.08 -19.18 22.39
CA SER A 66 -24.43 -18.07 23.09
C SER A 66 -24.22 -16.92 22.11
N LYS A 67 -24.01 -15.71 22.66
CA LYS A 67 -23.85 -14.51 21.85
C LYS A 67 -22.69 -14.68 20.85
N PRO A 68 -22.94 -14.53 19.53
CA PRO A 68 -21.87 -14.49 18.53
C PRO A 68 -20.89 -13.35 18.81
N LEU A 69 -19.60 -13.65 18.76
CA LEU A 69 -18.50 -12.70 18.91
C LEU A 69 -17.73 -12.50 17.61
N TRP A 70 -17.76 -13.49 16.72
CA TRP A 70 -17.19 -13.41 15.38
C TRP A 70 -17.84 -14.51 14.51
N VAL A 71 -18.31 -14.12 13.34
CA VAL A 71 -18.78 -15.05 12.30
C VAL A 71 -17.69 -15.18 11.23
N ASP A 72 -17.16 -16.39 11.10
CA ASP A 72 -16.11 -16.74 10.16
C ASP A 72 -16.67 -17.58 9.01
N VAL A 73 -16.56 -17.04 7.79
CA VAL A 73 -17.11 -17.64 6.58
C VAL A 73 -15.97 -18.21 5.75
N ASP A 74 -15.97 -19.53 5.60
CA ASP A 74 -14.86 -20.32 5.09
C ASP A 74 -13.58 -20.26 5.96
N PRO A 75 -13.65 -20.71 7.23
CA PRO A 75 -12.56 -20.65 8.23
C PRO A 75 -11.25 -21.37 7.84
N LYS A 76 -11.25 -22.09 6.72
CA LYS A 76 -10.08 -22.82 6.21
C LYS A 76 -9.58 -22.26 4.90
N ASN A 77 -10.18 -21.17 4.41
CA ASN A 77 -9.93 -20.59 3.10
C ASN A 77 -9.88 -21.69 2.01
N ALA A 78 -10.81 -22.65 2.10
CA ALA A 78 -10.80 -23.88 1.30
C ALA A 78 -11.57 -23.71 -0.01
N LEU A 79 -12.46 -22.73 -0.07
CA LEU A 79 -13.18 -22.36 -1.27
C LEU A 79 -12.34 -21.34 -2.04
N LEU A 80 -12.15 -21.58 -3.34
CA LEU A 80 -11.59 -20.56 -4.23
C LEU A 80 -12.66 -19.49 -4.46
N MET A 81 -12.83 -18.59 -3.50
CA MET A 81 -13.80 -17.51 -3.49
C MET A 81 -13.20 -16.24 -2.89
N VAL A 82 -13.87 -15.12 -3.12
CA VAL A 82 -13.62 -13.86 -2.41
C VAL A 82 -14.79 -13.64 -1.46
N THR A 83 -14.50 -13.34 -0.20
CA THR A 83 -15.50 -13.02 0.82
C THR A 83 -15.48 -11.52 1.08
N LEU A 84 -16.63 -10.85 0.91
CA LEU A 84 -16.82 -9.45 1.24
C LEU A 84 -17.75 -9.39 2.46
N GLN A 85 -17.18 -9.32 3.66
CA GLN A 85 -17.95 -9.37 4.90
C GLN A 85 -17.80 -8.09 5.70
N GLU A 86 -18.92 -7.46 6.01
CA GLU A 86 -18.96 -6.37 6.99
C GLU A 86 -18.94 -6.98 8.40
N LYS A 87 -17.98 -6.54 9.22
CA LYS A 87 -17.82 -6.95 10.62
C LYS A 87 -17.82 -5.74 11.54
N SER A 88 -18.39 -5.82 12.74
CA SER A 88 -18.23 -4.73 13.72
C SER A 88 -16.77 -4.62 14.21
N ALA A 89 -16.42 -3.52 14.86
CA ALA A 89 -15.10 -3.37 15.49
C ALA A 89 -14.86 -4.42 16.58
N GLU A 90 -15.88 -4.79 17.34
CA GLU A 90 -15.82 -5.88 18.33
C GLU A 90 -15.52 -7.22 17.68
N GLU A 91 -16.14 -7.50 16.54
CA GLU A 91 -15.89 -8.73 15.80
C GLU A 91 -14.48 -8.77 15.23
N LEU A 92 -13.96 -7.66 14.69
CA LEU A 92 -12.59 -7.60 14.18
C LEU A 92 -11.56 -7.75 15.29
N ALA A 93 -11.76 -7.08 16.43
CA ALA A 93 -10.88 -7.23 17.58
C ALA A 93 -10.91 -8.67 18.10
N TYR A 94 -12.10 -9.29 18.17
CA TYR A 94 -12.22 -10.69 18.55
C TYR A 94 -11.54 -11.61 17.54
N GLN A 95 -11.77 -11.41 16.24
CA GLN A 95 -11.13 -12.15 15.15
C GLN A 95 -9.61 -12.09 15.29
N PHE A 96 -9.04 -10.89 15.39
CA PHE A 96 -7.59 -10.71 15.52
C PHE A 96 -6.99 -11.48 16.70
N HIS A 97 -7.64 -11.43 17.87
CA HIS A 97 -7.13 -12.08 19.08
C HIS A 97 -7.35 -13.60 19.13
N ASN A 98 -8.31 -14.15 18.39
CA ASN A 98 -8.71 -15.56 18.48
C ASN A 98 -8.39 -16.37 17.21
N ALA A 99 -8.15 -15.72 16.08
CA ALA A 99 -7.78 -16.37 14.83
C ALA A 99 -6.43 -17.08 14.93
N GLN A 100 -6.38 -18.32 14.43
CA GLN A 100 -5.16 -19.14 14.46
C GLN A 100 -4.33 -18.98 13.18
N ASP A 101 -4.99 -18.89 12.04
CA ASP A 101 -4.33 -18.73 10.75
C ASP A 101 -3.95 -17.26 10.50
N LEU A 102 -3.04 -17.10 9.56
CA LEU A 102 -2.48 -15.81 9.19
C LEU A 102 -3.49 -14.92 8.45
N PHE A 103 -4.33 -15.52 7.60
CA PHE A 103 -5.22 -14.76 6.71
C PHE A 103 -6.34 -14.11 7.52
N ASP A 104 -6.90 -14.81 8.51
CA ASP A 104 -7.92 -14.23 9.38
C ASP A 104 -7.34 -13.11 10.25
N ARG A 105 -6.10 -13.24 10.75
CA ARG A 105 -5.47 -12.12 11.48
C ARG A 105 -5.23 -10.93 10.57
N MET A 106 -4.74 -11.13 9.35
CA MET A 106 -4.56 -10.05 8.36
C MET A 106 -5.90 -9.42 7.94
N GLY A 107 -6.94 -10.22 7.70
CA GLY A 107 -8.27 -9.73 7.34
C GLY A 107 -8.93 -8.91 8.46
N ALA A 108 -8.54 -9.12 9.72
CA ALA A 108 -8.99 -8.25 10.81
C ALA A 108 -8.40 -6.83 10.72
N LEU A 109 -7.19 -6.69 10.18
CA LEU A 109 -6.55 -5.38 9.99
C LEU A 109 -7.21 -4.57 8.87
N GLU A 110 -7.83 -5.19 7.88
CA GLU A 110 -8.57 -4.49 6.81
C GLU A 110 -9.70 -3.61 7.37
N GLY A 111 -10.20 -3.91 8.56
CA GLY A 111 -11.17 -3.07 9.24
C GLY A 111 -10.64 -1.71 9.71
N LEU A 112 -9.31 -1.54 9.81
CA LEU A 112 -8.67 -0.28 10.19
C LEU A 112 -8.89 0.80 9.12
N ASP A 113 -9.06 0.42 7.84
CA ASP A 113 -9.37 1.34 6.75
C ASP A 113 -10.67 2.14 7.00
N ARG A 114 -11.61 1.57 7.76
CA ARG A 114 -12.88 2.24 8.07
C ARG A 114 -12.73 3.43 9.00
N ILE A 115 -11.70 3.40 9.85
CA ILE A 115 -11.36 4.55 10.70
C ILE A 115 -10.56 5.57 9.89
N ALA A 116 -9.58 5.13 9.11
CA ALA A 116 -8.77 5.99 8.26
C ALA A 116 -9.63 6.79 7.25
N ALA A 117 -10.64 6.15 6.66
CA ALA A 117 -11.54 6.78 5.68
C ALA A 117 -12.63 7.69 6.30
N SER A 118 -12.72 7.77 7.64
CA SER A 118 -13.77 8.52 8.32
C SER A 118 -13.46 10.01 8.42
N ASP A 119 -13.55 10.70 7.27
CA ASP A 119 -13.73 12.15 7.29
C ASP A 119 -14.99 12.45 8.13
N SER A 120 -14.82 13.20 9.23
CA SER A 120 -15.88 13.81 10.03
C SER A 120 -16.65 12.92 11.05
N GLY A 121 -16.22 13.00 12.32
CA GLY A 121 -17.10 13.22 13.48
C GLY A 121 -18.15 12.17 13.87
N ALA A 122 -18.23 11.02 13.19
CA ALA A 122 -19.26 10.00 13.40
C ALA A 122 -18.75 8.66 13.93
N VAL A 123 -17.44 8.46 14.04
CA VAL A 123 -16.88 7.23 14.63
C VAL A 123 -16.96 7.32 16.15
N ASP A 124 -17.51 6.28 16.79
CA ASP A 124 -17.57 6.19 18.24
C ASP A 124 -16.15 6.17 18.82
N LEU A 125 -15.90 6.94 19.88
CA LEU A 125 -14.62 6.94 20.59
C LEU A 125 -14.26 5.54 21.10
N GLY A 126 -15.27 4.72 21.45
CA GLY A 126 -15.07 3.33 21.81
C GLY A 126 -14.52 2.49 20.65
N GLU A 127 -14.98 2.76 19.43
CA GLU A 127 -14.53 2.07 18.21
C GLU A 127 -13.09 2.45 17.87
N ILE A 128 -12.75 3.73 17.96
CA ILE A 128 -11.37 4.23 17.77
C ILE A 128 -10.42 3.59 18.77
N GLN A 129 -10.80 3.53 20.05
CA GLN A 129 -9.97 2.91 21.07
C GLN A 129 -9.74 1.41 20.76
N LEU A 130 -10.79 0.69 20.38
CA LEU A 130 -10.71 -0.73 20.09
C LEU A 130 -9.84 -1.04 18.86
N MET A 131 -9.95 -0.24 17.81
CA MET A 131 -9.12 -0.40 16.62
C MET A 131 -7.67 0.04 16.85
N ASN A 132 -7.42 1.03 17.72
CA ASN A 132 -6.07 1.31 18.19
C ASN A 132 -5.47 0.11 18.93
N GLU A 133 -6.23 -0.54 19.83
CA GLU A 133 -5.78 -1.75 20.52
C GLU A 133 -5.50 -2.92 19.56
N LEU A 134 -6.34 -3.10 18.54
CA LEU A 134 -6.11 -4.06 17.45
C LEU A 134 -4.78 -3.76 16.75
N LEU A 135 -4.55 -2.52 16.33
CA LEU A 135 -3.32 -2.10 15.67
C LEU A 135 -2.08 -2.36 16.54
N ILE A 136 -2.11 -1.98 17.82
CA ILE A 136 -1.01 -2.22 18.76
C ILE A 136 -0.74 -3.73 18.92
N GLY A 137 -1.80 -4.53 18.99
CA GLY A 137 -1.70 -5.99 18.99
C GLY A 137 -1.04 -6.52 17.71
N ALA A 138 -1.42 -5.96 16.56
CA ALA A 138 -0.89 -6.35 15.25
C ALA A 138 0.58 -5.97 15.06
N LEU A 139 1.01 -4.80 15.52
CA LEU A 139 2.42 -4.39 15.58
C LEU A 139 3.26 -5.32 16.48
N SER A 140 2.63 -6.05 17.40
CA SER A 140 3.27 -7.02 18.30
C SER A 140 3.04 -8.49 17.90
N ASP A 141 2.42 -8.75 16.73
CA ASP A 141 2.07 -10.11 16.30
C ASP A 141 3.34 -10.99 16.15
N PRO A 142 3.29 -12.30 16.44
CA PRO A 142 4.43 -13.20 16.24
C PRO A 142 4.93 -13.29 14.78
N HIS A 143 4.06 -13.03 13.79
CA HIS A 143 4.32 -13.14 12.36
C HIS A 143 4.71 -11.79 11.74
N GLY A 144 5.85 -11.77 11.03
CA GLY A 144 6.40 -10.53 10.46
C GLY A 144 5.46 -9.83 9.47
N THR A 145 4.75 -10.59 8.64
CA THR A 145 3.79 -10.04 7.66
C THR A 145 2.64 -9.27 8.33
N VAL A 146 2.15 -9.71 9.49
CA VAL A 146 1.10 -8.97 10.22
C VAL A 146 1.66 -7.66 10.76
N ARG A 147 2.89 -7.68 11.32
CA ARG A 147 3.56 -6.47 11.78
C ARG A 147 3.84 -5.49 10.63
N ALA A 148 4.28 -5.99 9.48
CA ALA A 148 4.53 -5.17 8.29
C ALA A 148 3.24 -4.54 7.75
N MET A 149 2.13 -5.30 7.71
CA MET A 149 0.81 -4.77 7.34
C MET A 149 0.34 -3.70 8.34
N ALA A 150 0.51 -3.96 9.65
CA ALA A 150 0.17 -3.01 10.71
C ALA A 150 0.96 -1.70 10.62
N LEU A 151 2.23 -1.75 10.23
CA LEU A 151 3.04 -0.54 9.99
C LEU A 151 2.43 0.37 8.92
N GLY A 152 1.84 -0.19 7.86
CA GLY A 152 1.14 0.59 6.84
C GLY A 152 -0.06 1.36 7.39
N TYR A 153 -0.84 0.72 8.27
CA TYR A 153 -1.97 1.39 8.95
C TYR A 153 -1.51 2.43 9.98
N ALA A 154 -0.39 2.19 10.66
CA ALA A 154 0.16 3.11 11.64
C ALA A 154 0.64 4.44 11.03
N SER A 155 0.76 4.52 9.70
CA SER A 155 1.02 5.75 8.96
C SER A 155 -0.19 6.69 8.92
N ASP A 156 -1.41 6.22 9.12
CA ASP A 156 -2.60 7.08 9.12
C ASP A 156 -2.67 7.95 10.39
N GLU A 157 -3.05 9.22 10.24
CA GLU A 157 -3.11 10.20 11.33
C GLU A 157 -3.96 9.72 12.51
N ALA A 158 -5.05 8.97 12.25
CA ALA A 158 -5.94 8.45 13.28
C ALA A 158 -5.25 7.51 14.29
N PHE A 159 -4.11 6.94 13.91
CA PHE A 159 -3.37 5.95 14.71
C PHE A 159 -2.03 6.47 15.25
N ARG A 160 -1.65 7.72 14.95
CA ARG A 160 -0.35 8.30 15.37
C ARG A 160 -0.39 8.77 16.83
N THR A 161 -0.25 7.81 17.74
CA THR A 161 -0.16 8.06 19.19
C THR A 161 1.24 7.78 19.72
N ASP A 162 1.61 8.37 20.87
CA ASP A 162 2.86 8.06 21.58
C ASP A 162 3.03 6.56 21.86
N THR A 163 1.91 5.84 22.07
CA THR A 163 1.93 4.40 22.29
C THR A 163 2.28 3.66 21.01
N THR A 164 1.67 4.04 19.89
CA THR A 164 1.97 3.48 18.56
C THR A 164 3.42 3.73 18.20
N GLU A 165 3.91 4.96 18.35
CA GLU A 165 5.31 5.33 18.11
C GLU A 165 6.26 4.48 18.95
N SER A 166 5.99 4.33 20.25
CA SER A 166 6.82 3.52 21.14
C SER A 166 6.91 2.05 20.73
N VAL A 167 5.84 1.48 20.15
CA VAL A 167 5.85 0.10 19.65
C VAL A 167 6.67 0.02 18.36
N ILE A 168 6.49 0.97 17.44
CA ILE A 168 7.24 1.02 16.17
C ILE A 168 8.74 1.20 16.42
N LEU A 169 9.14 2.01 17.40
CA LEU A 169 10.54 2.13 17.82
C LEU A 169 11.15 0.77 18.21
N GLY A 170 10.37 -0.11 18.84
CA GLY A 170 10.81 -1.47 19.15
C GLY A 170 11.01 -2.36 17.90
N LEU A 171 10.31 -2.05 16.81
CA LEU A 171 10.38 -2.79 15.55
C LEU A 171 11.64 -2.46 14.71
N LEU A 172 12.40 -1.43 15.09
CA LEU A 172 13.71 -1.17 14.50
C LEU A 172 14.71 -2.32 14.73
N GLU A 173 14.49 -3.16 15.73
CA GLU A 173 15.31 -4.35 16.07
C GLU A 173 14.61 -5.67 15.70
N ASP A 174 13.58 -5.62 14.85
CA ASP A 174 12.79 -6.79 14.49
C ASP A 174 13.62 -7.88 13.75
N LYS A 175 13.32 -9.15 14.01
CA LYS A 175 13.97 -10.28 13.32
C LYS A 175 13.69 -10.32 11.81
N ASN A 176 12.55 -9.77 11.38
CA ASN A 176 12.14 -9.67 9.99
C ASN A 176 12.68 -8.37 9.39
N THR A 177 13.32 -8.48 8.23
CA THR A 177 14.00 -7.37 7.55
C THR A 177 13.03 -6.34 6.97
N GLU A 178 11.89 -6.78 6.42
CA GLU A 178 10.84 -5.90 5.90
C GLU A 178 10.25 -5.05 7.03
N VAL A 179 10.00 -5.66 8.20
CA VAL A 179 9.50 -4.96 9.38
C VAL A 179 10.48 -3.87 9.84
N ARG A 180 11.79 -4.17 9.91
CA ARG A 180 12.79 -3.15 10.27
C ARG A 180 12.83 -2.00 9.27
N ALA A 181 12.84 -2.31 7.98
CA ALA A 181 12.87 -1.31 6.92
C ALA A 181 11.65 -0.40 6.97
N TYR A 182 10.45 -0.98 7.03
CA TYR A 182 9.19 -0.22 7.09
C TYR A 182 9.08 0.60 8.39
N ALA A 183 9.49 0.05 9.53
CA ALA A 183 9.48 0.80 10.79
C ALA A 183 10.34 2.06 10.69
N MET A 184 11.51 1.97 10.05
CA MET A 184 12.41 3.12 9.86
C MET A 184 11.78 4.21 8.99
N VAL A 185 11.18 3.82 7.86
CA VAL A 185 10.51 4.75 6.94
C VAL A 185 9.29 5.40 7.62
N VAL A 186 8.42 4.60 8.23
CA VAL A 186 7.23 5.09 8.94
C VAL A 186 7.60 6.07 10.04
N LEU A 187 8.65 5.78 10.83
CA LEU A 187 9.12 6.68 11.87
C LEU A 187 9.64 8.01 11.32
N ALA A 188 10.41 7.97 10.22
CA ALA A 188 10.94 9.18 9.59
C ALA A 188 9.84 10.05 8.98
N GLU A 189 8.91 9.44 8.25
CA GLU A 189 7.88 10.13 7.49
C GLU A 189 6.74 10.65 8.37
N PHE A 190 6.22 9.82 9.27
CA PHE A 190 4.95 10.08 9.96
C PHE A 190 5.10 10.44 11.43
N TYR A 191 6.22 10.06 12.06
CA TYR A 191 6.48 10.30 13.49
C TYR A 191 7.64 11.29 13.72
N GLY A 192 8.23 11.84 12.66
CA GLY A 192 9.24 12.88 12.77
C GLY A 192 10.56 12.42 13.38
N MET A 193 10.92 11.14 13.25
CA MET A 193 12.24 10.64 13.61
C MET A 193 13.31 11.39 12.82
N GLN A 194 14.39 11.79 13.49
CA GLN A 194 15.52 12.54 12.91
C GLN A 194 16.87 11.86 13.18
N ASP A 195 16.87 10.54 13.36
CA ASP A 195 18.08 9.76 13.67
C ASP A 195 18.87 9.40 12.39
N VAL A 196 19.68 10.35 11.94
CA VAL A 196 20.60 10.16 10.80
C VAL A 196 21.57 8.99 11.04
N ALA A 197 22.04 8.81 12.27
CA ALA A 197 23.04 7.78 12.58
C ALA A 197 22.45 6.38 12.45
N LEU A 198 21.21 6.18 12.89
CA LEU A 198 20.44 4.95 12.67
C LEU A 198 20.31 4.66 11.17
N CYS A 199 19.90 5.64 10.38
CA CYS A 199 19.69 5.47 8.94
C CYS A 199 21.01 5.13 8.21
N GLN A 200 22.11 5.80 8.55
CA GLN A 200 23.43 5.47 8.01
C GLN A 200 23.92 4.07 8.44
N ALA A 201 23.60 3.64 9.65
CA ALA A 201 23.92 2.29 10.09
C ALA A 201 23.16 1.24 9.28
N ALA A 202 21.90 1.50 8.93
CA ALA A 202 21.07 0.62 8.09
C ALA A 202 21.64 0.42 6.68
N LEU A 203 22.35 1.41 6.12
CA LEU A 203 23.07 1.29 4.85
C LEU A 203 24.19 0.24 4.86
N ASN A 204 24.55 -0.29 6.04
CA ASN A 204 25.54 -1.35 6.20
C ASN A 204 24.90 -2.67 6.68
N ASP A 205 23.56 -2.78 6.70
CA ASP A 205 22.86 -4.01 7.03
C ASP A 205 23.14 -5.08 5.95
N ARG A 206 23.02 -6.36 6.33
CA ARG A 206 23.16 -7.49 5.39
C ARG A 206 21.97 -7.65 4.46
N SER A 207 20.84 -7.03 4.79
CA SER A 207 19.62 -7.06 4.03
C SER A 207 19.51 -5.82 3.17
N TYR A 208 19.48 -6.01 1.84
CA TYR A 208 19.24 -4.91 0.90
C TYR A 208 17.91 -4.18 1.15
N THR A 209 16.87 -4.88 1.61
CA THR A 209 15.61 -4.25 2.03
C THR A 209 15.79 -3.25 3.18
N VAL A 210 16.69 -3.54 4.13
CA VAL A 210 16.97 -2.62 5.25
C VAL A 210 17.85 -1.47 4.80
N MET A 211 18.81 -1.73 3.90
CA MET A 211 19.57 -0.65 3.25
C MET A 211 18.65 0.29 2.47
N ALA A 212 17.67 -0.25 1.73
CA ALA A 212 16.68 0.53 0.99
C ALA A 212 15.84 1.41 1.92
N GLY A 213 15.22 0.82 2.95
CA GLY A 213 14.43 1.59 3.93
C GLY A 213 15.28 2.60 4.71
N GLY A 214 16.54 2.29 4.99
CA GLY A 214 17.48 3.24 5.59
C GLY A 214 17.84 4.40 4.68
N LEU A 215 18.01 4.16 3.38
CA LEU A 215 18.28 5.20 2.39
C LEU A 215 17.05 6.10 2.17
N GLU A 216 15.86 5.51 2.10
CA GLU A 216 14.59 6.20 2.01
C GLU A 216 14.34 7.08 3.23
N ALA A 217 14.44 6.53 4.45
CA ALA A 217 14.31 7.30 5.69
C ALA A 217 15.37 8.41 5.79
N LEU A 218 16.61 8.14 5.38
CA LEU A 218 17.67 9.15 5.35
C LEU A 218 17.33 10.28 4.38
N SER A 219 16.70 9.98 3.24
CA SER A 219 16.30 10.97 2.24
C SER A 219 15.23 11.94 2.75
N LEU A 220 14.36 11.48 3.66
CA LEU A 220 13.37 12.31 4.33
C LEU A 220 13.99 13.24 5.39
N ILE A 221 15.11 12.82 5.99
CA ILE A 221 15.78 13.54 7.10
C ILE A 221 16.89 14.47 6.60
N ASP A 222 17.80 13.96 5.77
CA ASP A 222 18.95 14.65 5.18
C ASP A 222 19.10 14.24 3.70
N PRO A 223 18.37 14.90 2.78
CA PRO A 223 18.40 14.57 1.35
C PRO A 223 19.80 14.68 0.72
N GLN A 224 20.64 15.61 1.18
CA GLN A 224 21.97 15.80 0.62
C GLN A 224 22.90 14.64 0.99
N LEU A 225 22.82 14.19 2.24
CA LEU A 225 23.57 13.02 2.67
C LEU A 225 23.02 11.75 2.02
N ALA A 226 21.70 11.59 1.92
CA ALA A 226 21.08 10.47 1.21
C ALA A 226 21.58 10.37 -0.24
N LEU A 227 21.63 11.49 -0.97
CA LEU A 227 22.18 11.54 -2.32
C LEU A 227 23.65 11.11 -2.37
N GLN A 228 24.48 11.56 -1.42
CA GLN A 228 25.88 11.16 -1.35
C GLN A 228 26.04 9.66 -1.10
N GLU A 229 25.19 9.06 -0.26
CA GLU A 229 25.21 7.63 0.01
C GLU A 229 24.64 6.82 -1.15
N ALA A 230 23.54 7.25 -1.77
CA ALA A 230 22.93 6.63 -2.94
C ALA A 230 23.95 6.47 -4.08
N LYS A 231 24.75 7.52 -4.35
CA LYS A 231 25.82 7.49 -5.36
C LYS A 231 26.88 6.41 -5.12
N LYS A 232 27.12 6.04 -3.86
CA LYS A 232 28.06 4.95 -3.53
C LYS A 232 27.47 3.56 -3.75
N LEU A 233 26.14 3.47 -3.83
CA LEU A 233 25.37 2.24 -3.91
C LEU A 233 24.84 1.97 -5.34
N GLU A 234 25.15 2.80 -6.33
CA GLU A 234 24.65 2.70 -7.72
C GLU A 234 24.95 1.35 -8.39
N GLU A 235 26.03 0.69 -7.99
CA GLU A 235 26.55 -0.56 -8.56
C GLU A 235 26.08 -1.82 -7.78
N GLU A 236 25.32 -1.67 -6.70
CA GLU A 236 24.80 -2.82 -5.93
C GLU A 236 23.67 -3.53 -6.69
N ASP A 237 23.81 -4.82 -6.92
CA ASP A 237 22.84 -5.61 -7.70
C ASP A 237 21.72 -6.16 -6.80
N SER A 238 20.78 -5.30 -6.43
CA SER A 238 19.58 -5.66 -5.67
C SER A 238 18.38 -4.81 -6.04
N TRP A 239 17.24 -5.47 -6.25
CA TRP A 239 15.98 -4.83 -6.62
C TRP A 239 15.55 -3.72 -5.65
N ASP A 240 15.38 -4.07 -4.36
CA ASP A 240 14.89 -3.13 -3.35
C ASP A 240 15.80 -1.91 -3.23
N LEU A 241 17.12 -2.15 -3.28
CA LEU A 241 18.10 -1.08 -3.13
C LEU A 241 18.19 -0.20 -4.37
N GLN A 242 18.13 -0.78 -5.57
CA GLN A 242 18.19 -0.02 -6.83
C GLN A 242 16.96 0.89 -7.01
N LEU A 243 15.80 0.49 -6.50
CA LEU A 243 14.62 1.35 -6.39
C LEU A 243 14.95 2.59 -5.53
N ALA A 244 15.34 2.39 -4.27
CA ALA A 244 15.64 3.50 -3.36
C ALA A 244 16.78 4.40 -3.87
N VAL A 245 17.85 3.83 -4.42
CA VAL A 245 18.96 4.60 -5.01
C VAL A 245 18.48 5.46 -6.18
N GLY A 246 17.70 4.86 -7.08
CA GLY A 246 17.16 5.57 -8.22
C GLY A 246 16.21 6.70 -7.82
N ASP A 247 15.37 6.49 -6.80
CA ASP A 247 14.43 7.49 -6.31
C ASP A 247 15.15 8.67 -5.65
N VAL A 248 16.18 8.39 -4.85
CA VAL A 248 17.00 9.46 -4.24
C VAL A 248 17.74 10.27 -5.30
N ILE A 249 18.35 9.63 -6.30
CA ILE A 249 19.05 10.35 -7.37
C ILE A 249 18.06 11.14 -8.23
N ALA A 250 16.85 10.63 -8.47
CA ALA A 250 15.81 11.34 -9.21
C ALA A 250 15.34 12.61 -8.49
N ASN A 251 15.00 12.50 -7.21
CA ASN A 251 14.42 13.61 -6.46
C ASN A 251 15.46 14.68 -6.04
N TYR A 252 16.71 14.27 -5.79
CA TYR A 252 17.71 15.17 -5.20
C TYR A 252 18.95 15.39 -6.07
N GLY A 253 19.08 14.66 -7.18
CA GLY A 253 20.20 14.78 -8.11
C GLY A 253 20.26 16.12 -8.85
N SER A 254 21.46 16.49 -9.25
CA SER A 254 21.71 17.65 -10.10
C SER A 254 21.88 17.24 -11.57
N LEU A 255 22.01 18.19 -12.50
CA LEU A 255 22.30 17.87 -13.91
C LEU A 255 23.58 17.04 -14.11
N GLU A 256 24.51 17.07 -13.17
CA GLU A 256 25.72 16.22 -13.20
C GLU A 256 25.38 14.73 -13.07
N ASP A 257 24.20 14.41 -12.52
CA ASP A 257 23.74 13.06 -12.25
C ASP A 257 22.91 12.47 -13.41
N GLU A 258 22.68 13.24 -14.48
CA GLU A 258 21.87 12.79 -15.62
C GLU A 258 22.42 11.51 -16.28
N GLU A 259 23.74 11.33 -16.27
CA GLU A 259 24.39 10.14 -16.83
C GLU A 259 23.98 8.85 -16.11
N TYR A 260 23.59 8.91 -14.84
CA TYR A 260 23.04 7.76 -14.11
C TYR A 260 21.85 7.14 -14.84
N PHE A 261 20.87 7.97 -15.23
CA PHE A 261 19.66 7.49 -15.90
C PHE A 261 19.96 6.92 -17.28
N TYR A 262 20.86 7.55 -18.03
CA TYR A 262 21.25 7.03 -19.35
C TYR A 262 21.92 5.66 -19.25
N ARG A 263 22.81 5.44 -18.28
CA ARG A 263 23.38 4.11 -18.05
C ARG A 263 22.30 3.06 -17.75
N LYS A 264 21.29 3.42 -16.92
CA LYS A 264 20.17 2.51 -16.62
C LYS A 264 19.31 2.23 -17.86
N MET A 265 19.01 3.24 -18.68
CA MET A 265 18.29 3.09 -19.95
C MET A 265 19.04 2.27 -21.01
N GLU A 266 20.36 2.22 -20.95
CA GLU A 266 21.21 1.42 -21.85
C GLU A 266 21.51 0.01 -21.31
N SER A 267 21.08 -0.30 -20.09
CA SER A 267 21.30 -1.60 -19.47
C SER A 267 20.71 -2.74 -20.29
N GLU A 268 21.40 -3.89 -20.31
CA GLU A 268 20.84 -5.12 -20.88
C GLU A 268 19.63 -5.62 -20.08
N ASN A 269 19.57 -5.27 -18.79
CA ASN A 269 18.48 -5.60 -17.90
C ASN A 269 17.24 -4.76 -18.23
N ALA A 270 16.19 -5.42 -18.71
CA ALA A 270 14.92 -4.79 -19.07
C ALA A 270 14.29 -4.00 -17.92
N TYR A 271 14.49 -4.45 -16.68
CA TYR A 271 13.95 -3.78 -15.51
C TYR A 271 14.73 -2.51 -15.16
N GLU A 272 16.06 -2.53 -15.22
CA GLU A 272 16.86 -1.31 -15.02
C GLU A 272 16.53 -0.26 -16.06
N ARG A 273 16.25 -0.66 -17.31
CA ARG A 273 15.74 0.27 -18.32
C ARG A 273 14.40 0.86 -17.93
N TYR A 274 13.47 0.01 -17.47
CA TYR A 274 12.16 0.45 -16.99
C TYR A 274 12.28 1.51 -15.88
N LEU A 275 13.06 1.23 -14.82
CA LEU A 275 13.33 2.20 -13.76
C LEU A 275 14.05 3.46 -14.27
N GLY A 276 15.04 3.30 -15.15
CA GLY A 276 15.78 4.40 -15.72
C GLY A 276 14.87 5.43 -16.40
N TYR A 277 13.85 4.99 -17.13
CA TYR A 277 12.88 5.89 -17.74
C TYR A 277 11.94 6.57 -16.73
N LEU A 278 11.41 5.83 -15.75
CA LEU A 278 10.52 6.41 -14.73
C LEU A 278 11.25 7.43 -13.86
N ASN A 279 12.44 7.08 -13.40
CA ASN A 279 13.22 7.94 -12.51
C ASN A 279 13.77 9.14 -13.29
N TYR A 280 14.01 9.00 -14.60
CA TYR A 280 14.35 10.14 -15.44
C TYR A 280 13.19 11.13 -15.61
N SER A 281 11.94 10.67 -15.72
CA SER A 281 10.79 11.60 -15.71
C SER A 281 10.76 12.44 -14.43
N THR A 282 10.89 11.80 -13.27
CA THR A 282 10.97 12.52 -11.99
C THR A 282 12.17 13.46 -11.94
N PHE A 283 13.35 13.00 -12.36
CA PHE A 283 14.56 13.81 -12.36
C PHE A 283 14.46 15.10 -13.18
N ILE A 284 13.79 15.06 -14.34
CA ILE A 284 13.64 16.25 -15.18
C ILE A 284 12.47 17.13 -14.77
N SER A 285 11.56 16.68 -13.90
CA SER A 285 10.23 17.30 -13.76
C SER A 285 10.30 18.75 -13.27
N ASP A 286 11.28 19.06 -12.43
CA ASP A 286 11.50 20.38 -11.81
C ASP A 286 12.69 21.17 -12.42
N LYS A 287 13.26 20.70 -13.54
CA LYS A 287 14.47 21.29 -14.14
C LYS A 287 14.14 22.47 -15.06
N ASP A 288 15.18 23.16 -15.53
CA ASP A 288 15.01 24.28 -16.47
C ASP A 288 14.19 23.87 -17.72
N PRO A 289 13.39 24.78 -18.32
CA PRO A 289 12.54 24.47 -19.47
C PRO A 289 13.24 23.77 -20.64
N ALA A 290 14.50 24.13 -20.91
CA ALA A 290 15.29 23.48 -21.96
C ALA A 290 15.67 22.03 -21.62
N VAL A 291 15.84 21.72 -20.34
CA VAL A 291 16.10 20.35 -19.84
C VAL A 291 14.83 19.52 -19.88
N ILE A 292 13.70 20.09 -19.45
CA ILE A 292 12.39 19.44 -19.55
C ILE A 292 12.09 19.10 -21.02
N ASP A 293 12.21 20.06 -21.94
CA ASP A 293 11.85 19.84 -23.35
C ASP A 293 12.68 18.73 -24.02
N ARG A 294 14.00 18.71 -23.81
CA ARG A 294 14.89 17.65 -24.33
C ARG A 294 14.65 16.31 -23.64
N GLY A 295 14.34 16.31 -22.35
CA GLY A 295 14.07 15.09 -21.59
C GLY A 295 12.74 14.46 -22.04
N VAL A 296 11.72 15.27 -22.28
CA VAL A 296 10.44 14.83 -22.86
C VAL A 296 10.64 14.25 -24.26
N ASP A 297 11.48 14.86 -25.11
CA ASP A 297 11.81 14.28 -26.42
C ASP A 297 12.46 12.90 -26.28
N ARG A 298 13.36 12.73 -25.32
CA ARG A 298 13.96 11.42 -25.04
C ARG A 298 12.94 10.38 -24.58
N LEU A 299 11.99 10.76 -23.74
CA LEU A 299 10.91 9.86 -23.31
C LEU A 299 9.94 9.53 -24.46
N ILE A 300 9.72 10.46 -25.39
CA ILE A 300 8.99 10.20 -26.65
C ILE A 300 9.73 9.19 -27.52
N GLU A 301 11.05 9.31 -27.68
CA GLU A 301 11.86 8.31 -28.40
C GLU A 301 11.72 6.92 -27.77
N ALA A 302 11.78 6.85 -26.43
CA ALA A 302 11.58 5.61 -25.70
C ALA A 302 10.19 5.01 -25.97
N PHE A 303 9.12 5.83 -25.89
CA PHE A 303 7.76 5.40 -26.20
C PHE A 303 7.63 4.85 -27.64
N GLN A 304 8.33 5.46 -28.59
CA GLN A 304 8.34 5.06 -30.00
C GLN A 304 9.29 3.88 -30.30
N SER A 305 10.05 3.41 -29.31
CA SER A 305 10.98 2.30 -29.45
C SER A 305 10.26 1.01 -29.87
N PRO A 306 10.83 0.19 -30.77
CA PRO A 306 10.29 -1.13 -31.07
C PRO A 306 10.45 -2.12 -29.91
N THR A 307 11.26 -1.78 -28.90
CA THR A 307 11.45 -2.60 -27.70
C THR A 307 10.23 -2.45 -26.78
N PRO A 308 9.46 -3.53 -26.48
CA PRO A 308 8.21 -3.40 -25.73
C PRO A 308 8.35 -2.78 -24.35
N ILE A 309 9.42 -3.12 -23.60
CA ILE A 309 9.62 -2.57 -22.26
C ILE A 309 9.98 -1.08 -22.30
N ASP A 310 10.79 -0.65 -23.26
CA ASP A 310 11.17 0.77 -23.42
C ASP A 310 9.94 1.59 -23.86
N SER A 311 9.13 1.05 -24.78
CA SER A 311 7.88 1.68 -25.22
C SER A 311 6.89 1.81 -24.06
N TYR A 312 6.73 0.75 -23.27
CA TYR A 312 5.87 0.78 -22.09
C TYR A 312 6.37 1.79 -21.04
N ALA A 313 7.66 1.74 -20.70
CA ALA A 313 8.26 2.64 -19.72
C ALA A 313 8.19 4.11 -20.15
N GLY A 314 8.52 4.40 -21.43
CA GLY A 314 8.38 5.74 -22.01
C GLY A 314 6.95 6.25 -21.95
N ARG A 315 5.95 5.39 -22.24
CA ARG A 315 4.53 5.76 -22.07
C ARG A 315 4.22 6.11 -20.62
N GLN A 316 4.64 5.28 -19.66
CA GLN A 316 4.38 5.52 -18.23
C GLN A 316 5.04 6.81 -17.75
N ALA A 317 6.31 7.04 -18.08
CA ALA A 317 7.06 8.25 -17.74
C ALA A 317 6.38 9.53 -18.30
N LEU A 318 5.96 9.48 -19.57
CA LEU A 318 5.21 10.59 -20.20
C LEU A 318 3.84 10.82 -19.54
N GLN A 319 3.13 9.76 -19.18
CA GLN A 319 1.84 9.87 -18.48
C GLN A 319 2.01 10.48 -17.07
N GLY A 320 3.06 10.09 -16.35
CA GLY A 320 3.42 10.68 -15.05
C GLY A 320 3.65 12.18 -15.16
N LEU A 321 4.56 12.62 -16.04
CA LEU A 321 4.83 14.04 -16.28
C LEU A 321 3.58 14.80 -16.74
N GLN A 322 2.75 14.20 -17.60
CA GLN A 322 1.51 14.81 -18.03
C GLN A 322 0.56 15.04 -16.85
N GLN A 323 0.44 14.07 -15.94
CA GLN A 323 -0.42 14.16 -14.77
C GLN A 323 0.10 15.23 -13.79
N GLU A 324 1.39 15.19 -13.46
CA GLU A 324 2.07 16.14 -12.58
C GLU A 324 1.90 17.58 -13.07
N TYR A 325 2.28 17.85 -14.32
CA TYR A 325 2.16 19.19 -14.89
C TYR A 325 0.71 19.63 -15.08
N SER A 326 -0.22 18.72 -15.36
CA SER A 326 -1.65 19.09 -15.41
C SER A 326 -2.14 19.55 -14.04
N PHE A 327 -1.75 18.85 -12.97
CA PHE A 327 -2.07 19.24 -11.60
C PHE A 327 -1.43 20.59 -11.23
N GLU A 328 -0.16 20.81 -11.55
CA GLU A 328 0.50 22.11 -11.32
C GLU A 328 -0.20 23.25 -12.06
N ILE A 329 -0.57 23.05 -13.34
CA ILE A 329 -1.32 24.04 -14.13
C ILE A 329 -2.68 24.36 -13.49
N GLU A 330 -3.38 23.34 -12.98
CA GLU A 330 -4.71 23.48 -12.36
C GLU A 330 -4.66 24.21 -11.02
N THR A 331 -3.58 24.00 -10.25
CA THR A 331 -3.39 24.56 -8.91
C THR A 331 -2.60 25.87 -8.89
N ALA A 332 -2.04 26.30 -10.02
CA ALA A 332 -1.21 27.50 -10.11
C ALA A 332 -1.94 28.79 -9.70
N GLU A 333 -1.29 29.60 -8.85
CA GLU A 333 -1.83 30.91 -8.41
C GLU A 333 -2.00 31.90 -9.57
N ASP A 334 -1.06 31.91 -10.52
CA ASP A 334 -1.14 32.69 -11.76
C ASP A 334 -1.20 31.76 -12.99
N PRO A 335 -2.41 31.50 -13.52
CA PRO A 335 -2.60 30.67 -14.70
C PRO A 335 -1.97 31.21 -15.98
N ASN A 336 -1.47 32.46 -16.00
CA ASN A 336 -0.85 33.09 -17.18
C ASN A 336 0.65 33.31 -17.00
N SER A 337 1.26 32.74 -15.97
CA SER A 337 2.70 32.84 -15.77
C SER A 337 3.47 32.21 -16.97
N PRO A 338 4.70 32.66 -17.26
CA PRO A 338 5.54 32.04 -18.28
C PRO A 338 5.76 30.54 -18.06
N GLU A 339 5.87 30.13 -16.80
CA GLU A 339 6.02 28.74 -16.36
C GLU A 339 4.78 27.91 -16.71
N VAL A 340 3.59 28.34 -16.31
CA VAL A 340 2.33 27.64 -16.64
C VAL A 340 2.12 27.57 -18.16
N THR A 341 2.51 28.62 -18.88
CA THR A 341 2.45 28.63 -20.35
C THR A 341 3.39 27.58 -20.96
N PHE A 342 4.60 27.44 -20.42
CA PHE A 342 5.54 26.41 -20.82
C PHE A 342 5.02 25.00 -20.51
N LEU A 343 4.54 24.75 -19.29
CA LEU A 343 4.00 23.45 -18.88
C LEU A 343 2.81 23.03 -19.75
N ARG A 344 1.90 23.96 -20.11
CA ARG A 344 0.82 23.67 -21.07
C ARG A 344 1.37 23.21 -22.42
N GLY A 345 2.46 23.80 -22.89
CA GLY A 345 3.15 23.39 -24.11
C GLY A 345 3.66 21.95 -24.01
N ILE A 346 4.27 21.58 -22.88
CA ILE A 346 4.72 20.21 -22.61
C ILE A 346 3.54 19.23 -22.56
N VAL A 347 2.48 19.53 -21.80
CA VAL A 347 1.28 18.68 -21.73
C VAL A 347 0.66 18.46 -23.11
N GLN A 348 0.59 19.50 -23.95
CA GLN A 348 0.11 19.39 -25.33
C GLN A 348 1.03 18.54 -26.22
N LYS A 349 2.36 18.71 -26.10
CA LYS A 349 3.37 17.91 -26.80
C LYS A 349 3.17 16.42 -26.46
N ILE A 350 3.08 16.07 -25.18
CA ILE A 350 2.86 14.70 -24.71
C ILE A 350 1.52 14.14 -25.23
N ALA A 351 0.42 14.89 -25.08
CA ALA A 351 -0.90 14.46 -25.54
C ALA A 351 -0.94 14.16 -27.05
N SER A 352 -0.26 14.97 -27.86
CA SER A 352 -0.20 14.77 -29.31
C SER A 352 0.47 13.44 -29.70
N VAL A 353 1.47 13.01 -28.93
CA VAL A 353 2.18 11.76 -29.16
C VAL A 353 1.37 10.56 -28.69
N LEU A 354 0.81 10.62 -27.47
CA LEU A 354 0.06 9.50 -26.87
C LEU A 354 -1.23 9.18 -27.65
N THR A 355 -1.85 10.17 -28.30
CA THR A 355 -3.08 9.99 -29.09
C THR A 355 -2.85 9.41 -30.50
N THR A 356 -1.64 9.57 -31.06
CA THR A 356 -1.33 9.16 -32.44
C THR A 356 -1.03 7.66 -32.57
N MET A 357 -0.88 6.93 -31.44
CA MET A 357 -0.47 5.52 -31.40
C MET A 357 -1.48 4.58 -30.73
N ASN A 358 -2.76 4.98 -30.63
CA ASN A 358 -3.86 4.12 -30.17
C ASN A 358 -4.63 3.48 -31.32
#